data_AF-A0A8H9WCF7-F1
#
_entry.id   AF-A0A8H9WCF7-F1
#
_cell.length_a   1.000
_cell.length_b   1.000
_cell.length_c   1.000
_cell.angle_alpha   90.00
_cell.angle_beta   90.00
_cell.angle_gamma   90.00
#
_symmetry.space_group_name_H-M   'P 1'
#
loop_
_entity.id
_entity.type
_entity.pdbx_description
1 polymer ?
#
loop_
_entity_poly.entity_id
_entity_poly.type
_entity_poly.pdbx_seq_one_letter_code
_entity_poly.pdbx_strand_id
1 'polypeptide(L)'
;MSLIDPINTIKDAETKALVQFFNETLGFCPNSVLTMQKKPSLAQAFVHLNKAVMHNVGSISSEFKRVIAYVSSNTAGCRYCQAHAIRAAERYGGAK
;
A
#
# COMPACT_ATOMS: atom_id res chain seq x y z
N MET A 1 -11.24 0.33 12.80
CA MET A 1 -11.58 1.64 12.22
C MET A 1 -10.40 2.58 12.46
N SER A 2 -10.19 3.59 11.59
CA SER A 2 -9.15 4.59 11.82
C SER A 2 -9.53 5.48 13.01
N LEU A 3 -8.56 5.89 13.83
CA LEU A 3 -8.77 6.90 14.87
C LEU A 3 -8.78 8.32 14.31
N ILE A 4 -8.27 8.49 13.09
CA ILE A 4 -8.21 9.77 12.39
C ILE A 4 -8.93 9.62 11.07
N ASP A 5 -9.87 10.51 10.79
CA ASP A 5 -10.61 10.47 9.53
C ASP A 5 -9.69 10.73 8.33
N PRO A 6 -9.68 9.82 7.33
CA PRO A 6 -8.97 10.02 6.08
C PRO A 6 -9.51 11.24 5.33
N ILE A 7 -8.63 11.99 4.69
CA ILE A 7 -9.05 13.04 3.75
C ILE A 7 -9.26 12.36 2.39
N ASN A 8 -10.46 12.41 1.83
CA ASN A 8 -10.75 11.74 0.55
C ASN A 8 -10.29 12.56 -0.68
N THR A 9 -9.99 13.84 -0.50
CA THR A 9 -9.54 14.73 -1.57
C THR A 9 -8.04 15.00 -1.46
N ILE A 10 -7.27 14.53 -2.43
CA ILE A 10 -5.85 14.83 -2.55
C ILE A 10 -5.66 16.12 -3.34
N LYS A 11 -5.22 17.18 -2.66
CA LYS A 11 -5.01 18.52 -3.26
C LYS A 11 -3.63 18.65 -3.91
N ASP A 12 -2.61 18.04 -3.32
CA ASP A 12 -1.24 18.10 -3.82
C ASP A 12 -1.10 17.28 -5.11
N ALA A 13 -0.63 17.92 -6.19
CA ALA A 13 -0.57 17.32 -7.51
C ALA A 13 0.40 16.14 -7.58
N GLU A 14 1.54 16.25 -6.91
CA GLU A 14 2.55 15.20 -6.85
C GLU A 14 2.03 13.98 -6.07
N THR A 15 1.47 14.19 -4.87
CA THR A 15 0.83 13.13 -4.09
C THR A 15 -0.29 12.47 -4.90
N LYS A 16 -1.09 13.25 -5.62
CA LYS A 16 -2.17 12.73 -6.47
C LYS A 16 -1.65 11.83 -7.59
N ALA A 17 -0.55 12.19 -8.23
CA ALA A 17 0.10 11.34 -9.24
C ALA A 17 0.70 10.08 -8.61
N LEU A 18 1.36 10.21 -7.45
CA LEU A 18 1.99 9.11 -6.75
C LEU A 18 0.99 8.03 -6.31
N VAL A 19 -0.19 8.41 -5.83
CA VAL A 19 -1.20 7.44 -5.36
C VAL A 19 -1.89 6.65 -6.46
N GLN A 20 -1.85 7.10 -7.73
CA GLN A 20 -2.42 6.34 -8.85
C GLN A 20 -1.79 4.94 -8.96
N PHE A 21 -0.55 4.79 -8.50
CA PHE A 21 0.15 3.50 -8.39
C PHE A 21 -0.63 2.46 -7.56
N PHE A 22 -1.36 2.89 -6.53
CA PHE A 22 -2.11 1.95 -5.70
C PHE A 22 -3.37 1.41 -6.40
N ASN A 23 -3.87 2.07 -7.44
CA ASN A 23 -4.98 1.53 -8.23
C ASN A 23 -4.55 0.28 -9.01
N GLU A 24 -3.29 0.23 -9.47
CA GLU A 24 -2.73 -0.97 -10.12
C GLU A 24 -2.56 -2.11 -9.10
N THR A 25 -1.92 -1.83 -7.97
CA THR A 25 -1.53 -2.87 -7.00
C THR A 25 -2.69 -3.37 -6.14
N LEU A 26 -3.57 -2.47 -5.67
CA LEU A 26 -4.64 -2.77 -4.71
C LEU A 26 -6.05 -2.53 -5.27
N GLY A 27 -6.17 -1.72 -6.33
CA GLY A 27 -7.44 -1.31 -6.93
C GLY A 27 -8.01 -0.01 -6.37
N PHE A 28 -7.36 0.60 -5.37
CA PHE A 28 -7.80 1.83 -4.73
C PHE A 28 -6.65 2.49 -3.95
N CYS A 29 -6.81 3.76 -3.62
CA CYS A 29 -5.90 4.48 -2.72
C CYS A 29 -6.14 4.05 -1.25
N PRO A 30 -5.12 3.56 -0.52
CA PRO A 30 -5.30 3.09 0.85
C PRO A 30 -5.61 4.23 1.82
N ASN A 31 -6.45 3.97 2.82
CA ASN A 31 -6.78 4.93 3.87
C ASN A 31 -5.54 5.44 4.63
N SER A 32 -4.49 4.64 4.74
CA SER A 32 -3.21 5.07 5.34
C SER A 32 -2.62 6.26 4.59
N VAL A 33 -2.63 6.25 3.25
CA VAL A 33 -2.11 7.37 2.45
C VAL A 33 -3.06 8.56 2.48
N LEU A 34 -4.37 8.33 2.41
CA LEU A 34 -5.41 9.36 2.58
C LEU A 34 -5.35 10.05 3.96
N THR A 35 -4.81 9.36 4.97
CA THR A 35 -4.58 9.92 6.30
C THR A 35 -3.24 10.66 6.35
N MET A 36 -2.16 10.06 5.85
CA MET A 36 -0.82 10.66 5.85
C MET A 36 -0.74 11.96 5.05
N GLN A 37 -1.56 12.13 4.00
CA GLN A 37 -1.56 13.35 3.19
C GLN A 37 -1.97 14.64 3.93
N LYS A 38 -2.42 14.55 5.20
CA LYS A 38 -2.45 15.70 6.13
C LYS A 38 -1.06 16.36 6.25
N LYS A 39 0.01 15.60 5.97
CA LYS A 39 1.39 16.04 5.79
C LYS A 39 1.91 15.50 4.43
N PRO A 40 1.80 16.27 3.34
CA PRO A 40 2.12 15.78 1.99
C PRO A 40 3.51 15.17 1.85
N SER A 41 4.54 15.79 2.42
CA SER A 41 5.91 15.27 2.38
C SER A 41 6.06 13.88 3.01
N LEU A 42 5.29 13.57 4.06
CA LEU A 42 5.24 12.24 4.67
C LEU A 42 4.59 11.22 3.73
N ALA A 43 3.45 11.59 3.13
CA ALA A 43 2.76 10.72 2.17
C ALA A 43 3.66 10.41 0.96
N GLN A 44 4.28 11.43 0.37
CA GLN A 44 5.20 11.28 -0.75
C GLN A 44 6.37 10.35 -0.41
N ALA A 45 7.08 10.60 0.70
CA ALA A 45 8.20 9.76 1.13
C ALA A 45 7.77 8.31 1.35
N PHE A 46 6.62 8.08 1.98
CA PHE A 46 6.08 6.74 2.18
C PHE A 46 5.74 6.04 0.85
N VAL A 47 5.10 6.74 -0.11
CA VAL A 47 4.78 6.13 -1.41
C VAL A 47 6.05 5.78 -2.19
N HIS A 48 7.07 6.64 -2.16
CA HIS A 48 8.35 6.34 -2.79
C HIS A 48 9.03 5.11 -2.20
N LEU A 49 9.08 5.00 -0.87
CA LEU A 49 9.59 3.81 -0.19
C LEU A 49 8.78 2.56 -0.58
N ASN A 50 7.45 2.66 -0.57
CA ASN A 50 6.58 1.54 -0.95
C ASN A 50 6.85 1.08 -2.39
N LYS A 51 6.96 2.01 -3.35
CA LYS A 51 7.29 1.71 -4.74
C LYS A 51 8.64 1.00 -4.88
N ALA A 52 9.67 1.49 -4.17
CA ALA A 52 11.00 0.88 -4.19
C ALA A 52 10.98 -0.55 -3.65
N VAL A 53 10.34 -0.79 -2.51
CA VAL A 53 10.25 -2.12 -1.88
C VAL A 53 9.38 -3.07 -2.72
N MET A 54 8.20 -2.60 -3.14
CA MET A 54 7.17 -3.40 -3.81
C MET A 54 7.35 -3.52 -5.32
N HIS A 55 8.47 -3.04 -5.86
CA HIS A 55 8.80 -3.14 -7.29
C HIS A 55 8.57 -4.58 -7.80
N ASN A 56 7.85 -4.70 -8.92
CA ASN A 56 7.33 -5.99 -9.40
C ASN A 56 8.34 -6.79 -10.23
N VAL A 57 9.49 -6.19 -10.55
CA VAL A 57 10.60 -6.84 -11.25
C VAL A 57 11.70 -7.12 -10.23
N GLY A 58 12.16 -8.38 -10.13
CA GLY A 58 13.21 -8.74 -9.19
C GLY A 58 13.42 -10.25 -9.09
N SER A 59 14.28 -10.64 -8.14
CA SER A 59 14.65 -12.03 -7.87
C SER A 59 13.55 -12.86 -7.18
N ILE A 60 12.53 -12.20 -6.62
CA ILE A 60 11.36 -12.84 -6.03
C ILE A 60 10.10 -12.42 -6.78
N SER A 61 9.14 -13.34 -6.94
CA SER A 61 7.87 -13.05 -7.62
C SER A 61 7.09 -11.95 -6.89
N SER A 62 6.28 -11.22 -7.64
CA SER A 62 5.44 -10.16 -7.07
C SER A 62 4.50 -10.72 -6.01
N GLU A 63 3.86 -11.85 -6.30
CA GLU A 63 3.02 -12.61 -5.37
C GLU A 63 3.75 -12.97 -4.08
N PHE A 64 4.91 -13.65 -4.17
CA PHE A 64 5.65 -14.10 -2.99
C PHE A 64 6.08 -12.93 -2.10
N LYS A 65 6.47 -11.79 -2.71
CA LYS A 65 6.77 -10.55 -1.96
C LYS A 65 5.57 -10.07 -1.12
N ARG A 66 4.33 -10.23 -1.60
CA ARG A 66 3.11 -9.87 -0.85
C ARG A 66 2.77 -10.90 0.23
N VAL A 67 3.06 -12.18 0.00
CA VAL A 67 2.95 -13.23 1.04
C VAL A 67 3.91 -12.93 2.21
N ILE A 68 5.15 -12.52 1.92
CA ILE A 68 6.09 -12.07 2.97
C ILE A 68 5.51 -10.89 3.76
N ALA A 69 4.93 -9.90 3.07
CA ALA A 69 4.28 -8.77 3.73
C ALA A 69 3.09 -9.21 4.60
N TYR A 70 2.32 -10.21 4.16
CA TYR A 70 1.23 -10.79 4.94
C TYR A 70 1.76 -11.48 6.21
N VAL A 71 2.77 -12.36 6.10
CA VAL A 71 3.36 -13.04 7.26
C VAL A 71 3.94 -12.04 8.26
N SER A 72 4.71 -11.06 7.79
CA SER A 72 5.28 -10.01 8.63
C SER A 72 4.20 -9.22 9.38
N SER A 73 3.13 -8.82 8.68
CA SER A 73 2.00 -8.12 9.31
C SER A 73 1.14 -9.00 10.21
N ASN A 74 1.12 -10.31 9.99
CA ASN A 74 0.49 -11.27 10.89
C ASN A 74 1.24 -11.33 12.21
N THR A 75 2.55 -11.50 12.17
CA THR A 75 3.41 -11.51 13.37
C THR A 75 3.33 -10.19 14.14
N ALA A 76 3.24 -9.06 13.45
CA ALA A 76 3.09 -7.75 14.08
C ALA A 76 1.65 -7.45 14.59
N GLY A 77 0.67 -8.32 14.34
CA GLY A 77 -0.73 -8.09 14.70
C GLY A 77 -1.44 -6.98 13.90
N CYS A 78 -0.86 -6.51 12.77
CA CYS A 78 -1.45 -5.44 11.97
C CYS A 78 -2.55 -5.96 11.03
N ARG A 79 -3.79 -6.04 11.53
CA ARG A 79 -4.96 -6.50 10.74
C ARG A 79 -5.20 -5.68 9.45
N TYR A 80 -4.95 -4.37 9.49
CA TYR A 80 -5.05 -3.51 8.31
C TYR A 80 -4.06 -3.94 7.22
N CYS A 81 -2.80 -4.15 7.61
CA CYS A 81 -1.73 -4.54 6.70
C CYS A 81 -1.95 -5.95 6.14
N GLN A 82 -2.39 -6.90 6.97
CA GLN A 82 -2.72 -8.27 6.58
C GLN A 82 -3.74 -8.29 5.44
N ALA A 83 -4.85 -7.56 5.59
CA ALA A 83 -5.91 -7.50 4.59
C ALA A 83 -5.42 -6.93 3.24
N HIS A 84 -4.58 -5.89 3.28
CA HIS A 84 -4.03 -5.31 2.05
C HIS A 84 -2.98 -6.22 1.39
N ALA A 85 -2.12 -6.85 2.18
CA ALA A 85 -1.08 -7.72 1.69
C ALA A 85 -1.66 -8.97 1.01
N ILE A 86 -2.63 -9.64 1.63
CA ILE A 86 -3.23 -10.85 1.06
C ILE A 86 -4.08 -10.55 -0.19
N ARG A 87 -4.81 -9.42 -0.20
CA ARG A 87 -5.52 -8.96 -1.40
C ARG A 87 -4.56 -8.65 -2.55
N ALA A 88 -3.41 -8.03 -2.25
CA ALA A 88 -2.41 -7.76 -3.26
C ALA A 88 -1.80 -9.06 -3.78
N ALA A 89 -1.52 -10.06 -2.92
CA ALA A 89 -1.04 -11.37 -3.35
C ALA A 89 -2.03 -12.04 -4.34
N GLU A 90 -3.32 -12.05 -4.02
CA GLU A 90 -4.39 -12.57 -4.90
C GLU A 90 -4.38 -11.89 -6.27
N ARG A 91 -4.27 -10.55 -6.32
CA ARG A 91 -4.21 -9.79 -7.58
C ARG A 91 -2.97 -10.09 -8.42
N TYR A 92 -1.89 -10.59 -7.83
CA TYR A 92 -0.68 -11.00 -8.53
C TYR A 92 -0.63 -12.51 -8.82
N GLY A 93 -1.78 -13.21 -8.72
CA GLY A 93 -1.90 -14.62 -9.09
C GLY A 93 -1.78 -15.60 -7.93
N GLY A 94 -1.72 -15.12 -6.69
CA GLY A 94 -1.73 -15.98 -5.51
C GLY A 94 -3.08 -16.69 -5.36
N ALA A 95 -3.06 -18.01 -5.22
CA ALA A 95 -4.25 -18.81 -4.96
C ALA A 95 -4.46 -18.97 -3.44
N LYS A 96 -5.73 -19.14 -3.03
CA LYS A 96 -6.12 -19.48 -1.66
C LYS A 96 -5.89 -20.95 -1.35
#